data_AF-A0A2E4Y898-F1
#
_entry.id   AF-A0A2E4Y898-F1
#
_cell.length_a   1.000
_cell.length_b   1.000
_cell.length_c   1.000
_cell.angle_alpha   90.00
_cell.angle_beta   90.00
_cell.angle_gamma   90.00
#
_symmetry.space_group_name_H-M   'P 1'
#
loop_
_entity.id
_entity.type
_entity.pdbx_description
1 polymer ?
#
loop_
_entity_poly.entity_id
_entity_poly.type
_entity_poly.pdbx_seq_one_letter_code
_entity_poly.pdbx_strand_id
1 'polypeptide(L)'
;MREAVSGIFTFGNEVFITHRQNYLRAFPGYHAFPGGKVDKEDSLEGNQDQQDLYSKDSLLNKFPGRFMRALNREMKEELGVDILKLIKNKKISDIHEIGIGITPAFNPYRFDTHFYIIELTERVFFDAAKDEAQDAYWSTPFEILESYKKAKVMAVPPIIMILEALNLDIKRKDTIELSLKYDPSKEIPMIESVYGVKQFIPLSNTIPPADRTNSFLIGDKGKAFLIDPSPKNEEEKEKFLKSLESHEVNGIFLTHHHKDHHEFAPDFALHFGVPLLCSKDTFQRIKKIWGDHYFRGIEVKIVGDGDLLTYSLGKEVNLYHVPGHDEGQLALGNKGLDWFIAGDLIQGVGTVVVGGPEGNMKKYMNSLDRVIKLGPRFIFPSHGIGLGGTFKIEETLKHRFMRENQIKGFLKEGKSKEEILQLIYSDISPHLLPLAMKNIHSHLAKIKEDESE
;
A
#
# COMPACT_ATOMS: atom_id res chain seq x y z
N MET A 1 -5.12 19.16 6.96
CA MET A 1 -5.40 18.05 6.01
C MET A 1 -5.51 18.67 4.63
N ARG A 2 -5.09 18.00 3.56
CA ARG A 2 -5.33 18.53 2.20
C ARG A 2 -6.77 18.20 1.80
N GLU A 3 -7.37 19.03 0.98
CA GLU A 3 -8.71 18.77 0.44
C GLU A 3 -8.56 18.17 -0.96
N ALA A 4 -9.49 17.29 -1.33
CA ALA A 4 -9.54 16.65 -2.64
C ALA A 4 -10.99 16.49 -3.08
N VAL A 5 -11.18 16.31 -4.38
CA VAL A 5 -12.49 16.09 -5.00
C VAL A 5 -12.41 14.90 -5.94
N SER A 6 -13.49 14.16 -6.08
CA SER A 6 -13.57 13.03 -7.00
C SER A 6 -14.93 12.95 -7.68
N GLY A 7 -14.92 12.72 -8.99
CA GLY A 7 -16.11 12.66 -9.84
C GLY A 7 -16.51 11.23 -10.17
N ILE A 8 -17.73 10.85 -9.79
CA ILE A 8 -18.31 9.53 -10.06
C ILE A 8 -19.34 9.69 -11.18
N PHE A 9 -18.91 9.46 -12.42
CA PHE A 9 -19.84 9.50 -13.54
C PHE A 9 -20.70 8.24 -13.58
N THR A 10 -22.01 8.41 -13.69
CA THR A 10 -22.97 7.32 -13.84
C THR A 10 -23.74 7.45 -15.14
N PHE A 11 -24.00 6.32 -15.80
CA PHE A 11 -24.88 6.26 -16.97
C PHE A 11 -25.58 4.90 -16.99
N GLY A 12 -26.91 4.89 -17.09
CA GLY A 12 -27.69 3.66 -16.93
C GLY A 12 -27.46 3.03 -15.55
N ASN A 13 -26.89 1.82 -15.53
CA ASN A 13 -26.51 1.07 -14.32
C ASN A 13 -24.99 0.97 -14.14
N GLU A 14 -24.21 1.76 -14.88
CA GLU A 14 -22.76 1.70 -14.90
C GLU A 14 -22.13 2.94 -14.23
N VAL A 15 -20.91 2.74 -13.75
CA VAL A 15 -20.01 3.78 -13.28
C VAL A 15 -18.77 3.82 -14.17
N PHE A 16 -18.17 5.00 -14.30
CA PHE A 16 -16.86 5.13 -14.92
C PHE A 16 -15.75 5.01 -13.86
N ILE A 17 -14.75 4.18 -14.10
CA ILE A 17 -13.64 3.95 -13.18
C ILE A 17 -12.30 4.02 -13.93
N THR A 18 -11.27 4.52 -13.25
CA THR A 18 -9.89 4.53 -13.74
C THR A 18 -9.06 3.51 -12.96
N HIS A 19 -8.12 2.86 -13.64
CA HIS A 19 -7.07 2.06 -13.02
C HIS A 19 -5.75 2.81 -13.18
N ARG A 20 -5.21 3.24 -12.04
CA ARG A 20 -4.08 4.17 -11.97
C ARG A 20 -2.77 3.51 -12.36
N GLN A 21 -1.86 4.28 -12.93
CA GLN A 21 -0.52 3.81 -13.29
C GLN A 21 0.27 3.32 -12.07
N ASN A 22 1.10 2.29 -12.26
CA ASN A 22 1.90 1.67 -11.18
C ASN A 22 3.06 2.56 -10.69
N TYR A 23 3.42 3.61 -11.44
CA TYR A 23 4.52 4.52 -11.08
C TYR A 23 4.07 5.79 -10.36
N LEU A 24 2.77 5.94 -10.09
CA LEU A 24 2.27 7.11 -9.37
C LEU A 24 2.71 7.09 -7.90
N ARG A 25 2.92 8.28 -7.34
CA ARG A 25 3.34 8.43 -5.93
C ARG A 25 2.22 8.09 -4.94
N ALA A 26 0.98 8.34 -5.32
CA ALA A 26 -0.19 8.12 -4.48
C ALA A 26 -1.08 7.04 -5.11
N PHE A 27 -1.30 5.96 -4.35
CA PHE A 27 -2.14 4.83 -4.73
C PHE A 27 -1.83 4.26 -6.13
N PRO A 28 -0.57 3.81 -6.39
CA PRO A 28 -0.19 3.22 -7.68
C PRO A 28 -0.90 1.89 -7.93
N GLY A 29 -1.51 1.73 -9.11
CA GLY A 29 -2.26 0.51 -9.48
C GLY A 29 -3.64 0.37 -8.82
N TYR A 30 -4.11 1.40 -8.12
CA TYR A 30 -5.44 1.38 -7.51
C TYR A 30 -6.49 1.73 -8.56
N HIS A 31 -7.65 1.09 -8.45
CA HIS A 31 -8.87 1.51 -9.10
C HIS A 31 -9.47 2.65 -8.28
N ALA A 32 -9.82 3.74 -8.97
CA ALA A 32 -10.33 4.95 -8.35
C ALA A 32 -11.33 5.64 -9.28
N PHE A 33 -12.16 6.49 -8.70
CA PHE A 33 -12.87 7.50 -9.47
C PHE A 33 -11.91 8.66 -9.78
N PRO A 34 -12.00 9.27 -10.97
CA PRO A 34 -11.12 10.36 -11.37
C PRO A 34 -11.23 11.54 -10.39
N GLY A 35 -10.14 12.27 -10.19
CA GLY A 35 -10.09 13.42 -9.30
C GLY A 35 -8.76 13.58 -8.57
N GLY A 36 -8.59 14.77 -8.00
CA GLY A 36 -7.33 15.19 -7.41
C GLY A 36 -7.50 16.23 -6.30
N LYS A 37 -6.39 16.90 -6.00
CA LYS A 37 -6.27 17.85 -4.89
C LYS A 37 -7.00 19.16 -5.23
N VAL A 38 -7.56 19.78 -4.20
CA VAL A 38 -8.01 21.18 -4.29
C VAL A 38 -6.79 22.07 -4.09
N ASP A 39 -6.46 22.85 -5.11
CA ASP A 39 -5.33 23.75 -5.11
C ASP A 39 -5.73 25.16 -4.66
N LYS A 40 -4.73 25.96 -4.26
CA LYS A 40 -4.97 27.35 -3.86
C LYS A 40 -5.59 28.18 -5.00
N GLU A 41 -5.21 27.87 -6.24
CA GLU A 41 -5.70 28.52 -7.47
C GLU A 41 -7.18 28.23 -7.73
N ASP A 42 -7.74 27.16 -7.12
CA ASP A 42 -9.17 26.87 -7.19
C ASP A 42 -10.00 27.79 -6.26
N SER A 43 -9.37 28.65 -5.45
CA SER A 43 -10.06 29.62 -4.59
C SER A 43 -10.10 31.00 -5.25
N LEU A 44 -11.27 31.66 -5.21
CA LEU A 44 -11.44 33.05 -5.66
C LEU A 44 -11.41 34.00 -4.46
N GLU A 45 -10.90 35.23 -4.66
CA GLU A 45 -10.82 36.25 -3.60
C GLU A 45 -12.06 37.16 -3.59
N GLY A 46 -12.54 37.54 -2.40
CA GLY A 46 -13.61 38.51 -2.21
C GLY A 46 -14.98 38.06 -2.76
N ASN A 47 -15.76 38.99 -3.32
CA ASN A 47 -17.11 38.71 -3.87
C ASN A 47 -17.09 38.00 -5.24
N GLN A 48 -15.92 37.62 -5.77
CA GLN A 48 -15.81 36.97 -7.07
C GLN A 48 -16.49 35.60 -7.11
N ASP A 49 -16.54 34.90 -5.97
CA ASP A 49 -17.22 33.60 -5.85
C ASP A 49 -18.74 33.71 -6.14
N GLN A 50 -19.38 34.83 -5.77
CA GLN A 50 -20.80 35.08 -6.09
C GLN A 50 -21.03 35.45 -7.57
N GLN A 51 -19.98 35.86 -8.29
CA GLN A 51 -20.04 36.20 -9.71
C GLN A 51 -19.60 35.05 -10.61
N ASP A 52 -19.09 33.97 -10.03
CA ASP A 52 -18.54 32.82 -10.72
C ASP A 52 -19.61 32.04 -11.50
N LEU A 53 -19.18 31.38 -12.57
CA LEU A 53 -20.01 30.56 -13.44
C LEU A 53 -20.65 29.39 -12.67
N TYR A 54 -19.91 28.80 -11.74
CA TYR A 54 -20.37 27.66 -10.93
C TYR A 54 -21.48 28.06 -9.95
N SER A 55 -21.40 29.27 -9.37
CA SER A 55 -22.42 29.82 -8.46
C SER A 55 -23.72 30.22 -9.17
N LYS A 56 -23.69 30.37 -10.49
CA LYS A 56 -24.86 30.72 -11.32
C LYS A 56 -25.59 29.49 -11.87
N ASP A 57 -24.95 28.33 -11.88
CA ASP A 57 -25.53 27.10 -12.41
C ASP A 57 -26.35 26.38 -11.34
N SER A 58 -27.58 25.97 -11.66
CA SER A 58 -28.50 25.37 -10.69
C SER A 58 -28.08 23.98 -10.19
N LEU A 59 -27.20 23.27 -10.91
CA LEU A 59 -26.66 21.98 -10.46
C LEU A 59 -25.44 22.15 -9.55
N LEU A 60 -24.71 23.26 -9.67
CA LEU A 60 -23.42 23.46 -9.02
C LEU A 60 -23.46 24.44 -7.85
N ASN A 61 -24.39 25.40 -7.86
CA ASN A 61 -24.49 26.47 -6.86
C ASN A 61 -24.79 25.99 -5.42
N LYS A 62 -25.14 24.72 -5.25
CA LYS A 62 -25.35 24.05 -3.96
C LYS A 62 -24.06 23.57 -3.30
N PHE A 63 -22.93 23.64 -4.00
CA PHE A 63 -21.61 23.25 -3.48
C PHE A 63 -20.66 24.45 -3.38
N PRO A 64 -19.63 24.39 -2.50
CA PRO A 64 -18.58 25.40 -2.49
C PRO A 64 -17.92 25.54 -3.86
N GLY A 65 -17.88 26.75 -4.40
CA GLY A 65 -17.36 27.02 -5.75
C GLY A 65 -15.93 26.49 -5.96
N ARG A 66 -15.09 26.55 -4.92
CA ARG A 66 -13.71 26.02 -4.97
C ARG A 66 -13.65 24.52 -5.28
N PHE A 67 -14.60 23.72 -4.77
CA PHE A 67 -14.64 22.28 -5.01
C PHE A 67 -15.11 21.99 -6.42
N MET A 68 -16.08 22.76 -6.93
CA MET A 68 -16.55 22.60 -8.30
C MET A 68 -15.51 23.04 -9.34
N ARG A 69 -14.71 24.08 -9.03
CA ARG A 69 -13.56 24.50 -9.85
C ARG A 69 -12.48 23.42 -9.89
N ALA A 70 -12.07 22.92 -8.73
CA ALA A 70 -11.13 21.80 -8.64
C ALA A 70 -11.66 20.59 -9.41
N LEU A 71 -12.93 20.20 -9.19
CA LEU A 71 -13.52 19.04 -9.84
C LEU A 71 -13.51 19.20 -11.36
N ASN A 72 -13.93 20.36 -11.89
CA ASN A 72 -13.91 20.60 -13.33
C ASN A 72 -12.49 20.64 -13.91
N ARG A 73 -11.50 21.15 -13.16
CA ARG A 73 -10.09 21.14 -13.56
C ARG A 73 -9.57 19.70 -13.67
N GLU A 74 -9.75 18.90 -12.63
CA GLU A 74 -9.32 17.49 -12.61
C GLU A 74 -10.03 16.68 -13.71
N MET A 75 -11.32 16.90 -13.97
CA MET A 75 -12.01 16.19 -15.08
C MET A 75 -11.47 16.59 -16.47
N LYS A 76 -10.98 17.82 -16.62
CA LYS A 76 -10.33 18.26 -17.87
C LYS A 76 -8.96 17.63 -18.03
N GLU A 77 -8.17 17.62 -16.96
CA GLU A 77 -6.81 17.10 -16.94
C GLU A 77 -6.80 15.58 -17.09
N GLU A 78 -7.62 14.87 -16.32
CA GLU A 78 -7.64 13.41 -16.28
C GLU A 78 -8.45 12.76 -17.39
N LEU A 79 -9.54 13.40 -17.87
CA LEU A 79 -10.50 12.74 -18.78
C LEU A 79 -10.77 13.53 -20.08
N GLY A 80 -10.22 14.73 -20.22
CA GLY A 80 -10.47 15.60 -21.37
C GLY A 80 -11.90 16.17 -21.43
N VAL A 81 -12.64 16.24 -20.32
CA VAL A 81 -14.04 16.71 -20.29
C VAL A 81 -14.25 17.95 -19.45
N ASP A 82 -15.17 18.81 -19.88
CA ASP A 82 -15.57 20.02 -19.17
C ASP A 82 -17.01 19.88 -18.65
N ILE A 83 -17.17 19.80 -17.33
CA ILE A 83 -18.46 19.66 -16.65
C ILE A 83 -19.42 20.78 -17.07
N LEU A 84 -18.97 22.04 -17.13
CA LEU A 84 -19.82 23.16 -17.53
C LEU A 84 -20.30 23.01 -18.98
N LYS A 85 -19.45 22.50 -19.87
CA LYS A 85 -19.83 22.20 -21.26
C LYS A 85 -20.83 21.05 -21.34
N LEU A 86 -20.67 20.02 -20.52
CA LEU A 86 -21.61 18.90 -20.42
C LEU A 86 -22.98 19.37 -19.92
N ILE A 87 -23.04 20.22 -18.89
CA ILE A 87 -24.28 20.82 -18.38
C ILE A 87 -24.95 21.67 -19.47
N LYS A 88 -24.20 22.57 -20.13
CA LYS A 88 -24.72 23.42 -21.22
C LYS A 88 -25.33 22.60 -22.37
N ASN A 89 -24.75 21.44 -22.65
CA ASN A 89 -25.21 20.51 -23.67
C ASN A 89 -26.29 19.53 -23.18
N LYS A 90 -26.81 19.70 -21.95
CA LYS A 90 -27.83 18.84 -21.31
C LYS A 90 -27.41 17.36 -21.21
N LYS A 91 -26.09 17.12 -21.09
CA LYS A 91 -25.52 15.78 -20.92
C LYS A 91 -25.46 15.31 -19.46
N ILE A 92 -25.69 16.22 -18.51
CA ILE A 92 -25.76 15.94 -17.08
C ILE A 92 -27.19 16.22 -16.60
N SER A 93 -27.82 15.25 -15.95
CA SER A 93 -29.17 15.38 -15.38
C SER A 93 -29.15 15.83 -13.92
N ASP A 94 -28.16 15.40 -13.15
CA ASP A 94 -28.02 15.76 -11.73
C ASP A 94 -26.56 15.64 -11.28
N ILE A 95 -26.22 16.38 -10.22
CA ILE A 95 -24.94 16.28 -9.51
C ILE A 95 -25.23 16.30 -8.01
N HIS A 96 -24.72 15.37 -7.24
CA HIS A 96 -24.88 15.36 -5.78
C HIS A 96 -23.66 14.80 -5.06
N GLU A 97 -23.42 15.23 -3.82
CA GLU A 97 -22.31 14.73 -3.00
C GLU A 97 -22.74 13.44 -2.29
N ILE A 98 -22.04 12.33 -2.56
CA ILE A 98 -22.33 11.03 -1.92
C ILE A 98 -21.66 10.93 -0.55
N GLY A 99 -20.57 11.66 -0.31
CA GLY A 99 -19.93 11.69 1.00
C GLY A 99 -18.50 12.15 0.97
N ILE A 100 -17.91 12.15 2.15
CA ILE A 100 -16.57 12.66 2.41
C ILE A 100 -15.70 11.51 2.96
N GLY A 101 -14.64 11.17 2.23
CA GLY A 101 -13.66 10.16 2.62
C GLY A 101 -12.45 10.80 3.28
N ILE A 102 -12.23 10.49 4.56
CA ILE A 102 -11.07 10.97 5.31
C ILE A 102 -9.97 9.92 5.29
N THR A 103 -8.80 10.31 4.78
CA THR A 103 -7.64 9.41 4.81
C THR A 103 -7.17 9.18 6.25
N PRO A 104 -7.00 7.92 6.69
CA PRO A 104 -6.57 7.60 8.05
C PRO A 104 -5.25 8.26 8.46
N ALA A 105 -5.08 8.47 9.77
CA ALA A 105 -3.93 9.18 10.34
C ALA A 105 -2.57 8.54 10.06
N PHE A 106 -2.53 7.23 9.86
CA PHE A 106 -1.30 6.48 9.58
C PHE A 106 -0.76 6.69 8.15
N ASN A 107 -1.55 7.22 7.22
CA ASN A 107 -1.07 7.47 5.86
C ASN A 107 -0.35 8.82 5.82
N PRO A 108 0.89 8.92 5.29
CA PRO A 108 1.60 10.20 5.18
C PRO A 108 0.89 11.19 4.25
N TYR A 109 0.16 10.71 3.24
CA TYR A 109 -0.59 11.54 2.30
C TYR A 109 -2.07 11.56 2.69
N ARG A 110 -2.47 12.58 3.48
CA ARG A 110 -3.84 12.69 4.00
C ARG A 110 -4.71 13.67 3.23
N PHE A 111 -5.81 13.17 2.72
CA PHE A 111 -6.84 13.95 2.04
C PHE A 111 -8.19 13.84 2.76
N ASP A 112 -8.91 14.94 2.70
CA ASP A 112 -10.35 15.05 2.91
C ASP A 112 -11.00 15.09 1.53
N THR A 113 -11.51 13.94 1.06
CA THR A 113 -11.95 13.78 -0.33
C THR A 113 -13.45 13.86 -0.45
N HIS A 114 -13.95 14.86 -1.15
CA HIS A 114 -15.37 15.04 -1.47
C HIS A 114 -15.72 14.26 -2.73
N PHE A 115 -16.68 13.33 -2.62
CA PHE A 115 -17.11 12.50 -3.75
C PHE A 115 -18.44 13.01 -4.32
N TYR A 116 -18.44 13.34 -5.60
CA TYR A 116 -19.61 13.87 -6.32
C TYR A 116 -20.08 12.87 -7.38
N ILE A 117 -21.34 12.43 -7.29
CA ILE A 117 -22.00 11.70 -8.37
C ILE A 117 -22.41 12.68 -9.45
N ILE A 118 -22.07 12.36 -10.70
CA ILE A 118 -22.40 13.14 -11.90
C ILE A 118 -23.23 12.22 -12.80
N GLU A 119 -24.55 12.41 -12.78
CA GLU A 119 -25.49 11.58 -13.54
C GLU A 119 -25.56 12.05 -15.00
N LEU A 120 -25.16 11.19 -15.93
CA LEU A 120 -25.19 11.48 -17.35
C LEU A 120 -26.52 11.06 -18.00
N THR A 121 -26.97 11.85 -18.98
CA THR A 121 -28.15 11.53 -19.81
C THR A 121 -27.80 10.64 -21.00
N GLU A 122 -26.53 10.61 -21.40
CA GLU A 122 -25.99 9.75 -22.45
C GLU A 122 -24.55 9.33 -22.11
N ARG A 123 -24.06 8.23 -22.69
CA ARG A 123 -22.68 7.81 -22.48
C ARG A 123 -21.72 8.82 -23.10
N VAL A 124 -20.80 9.33 -22.28
CA VAL A 124 -19.73 10.23 -22.70
C VAL A 124 -18.44 9.43 -22.92
N PHE A 125 -17.69 9.80 -23.95
CA PHE A 125 -16.32 9.31 -24.16
C PHE A 125 -15.37 10.12 -23.29
N PHE A 126 -14.53 9.41 -22.54
CA PHE A 126 -13.48 9.99 -21.71
C PHE A 126 -12.12 9.62 -22.28
N ASP A 127 -11.26 10.62 -22.49
CA ASP A 127 -9.87 10.42 -22.93
C ASP A 127 -8.99 10.42 -21.67
N ALA A 128 -8.87 9.25 -21.05
CA ALA A 128 -8.14 9.11 -19.80
C ALA A 128 -6.64 9.41 -20.01
N ALA A 129 -6.11 10.35 -19.24
CA ALA A 129 -4.71 10.78 -19.29
C ALA A 129 -3.78 9.59 -19.07
N LYS A 130 -3.00 9.23 -20.10
CA LYS A 130 -2.17 8.02 -20.09
C LYS A 130 -1.06 8.05 -19.06
N ASP A 131 -0.63 9.24 -18.65
CA ASP A 131 0.35 9.44 -17.59
C ASP A 131 -0.23 9.16 -16.20
N GLU A 132 -1.56 9.18 -16.04
CA GLU A 132 -2.26 8.91 -14.78
C GLU A 132 -2.97 7.55 -14.73
N ALA A 133 -3.64 7.17 -15.81
CA ALA A 133 -4.41 5.93 -15.90
C ALA A 133 -3.74 4.94 -16.86
N GLN A 134 -3.59 3.70 -16.41
CA GLN A 134 -3.20 2.58 -17.27
C GLN A 134 -4.35 2.21 -18.21
N ASP A 135 -5.57 2.22 -17.68
CA ASP A 135 -6.82 1.99 -18.38
C ASP A 135 -7.97 2.66 -17.63
N ALA A 136 -9.07 2.90 -18.34
CA ALA A 136 -10.29 3.45 -17.78
C ALA A 136 -11.48 2.93 -18.58
N TYR A 137 -12.57 2.63 -17.89
CA TYR A 137 -13.70 1.94 -18.51
C TYR A 137 -15.02 2.18 -17.77
N TRP A 138 -16.11 1.96 -18.49
CA TRP A 138 -17.45 1.84 -17.92
C TRP A 138 -17.70 0.40 -17.51
N SER A 139 -18.23 0.18 -16.31
CA SER A 139 -18.67 -1.14 -15.84
C SER A 139 -19.73 -0.98 -14.76
N THR A 140 -20.50 -2.04 -14.51
CA THR A 140 -21.44 -2.04 -13.39
C THR A 140 -20.70 -2.13 -12.06
N PRO A 141 -21.19 -1.48 -10.98
CA PRO A 141 -20.62 -1.68 -9.64
C PRO A 141 -20.50 -3.15 -9.24
N PHE A 142 -21.47 -3.98 -9.64
CA PHE A 142 -21.45 -5.43 -9.43
C PHE A 142 -20.20 -6.10 -9.99
N GLU A 143 -19.88 -5.88 -11.27
CA GLU A 143 -18.74 -6.51 -11.94
C GLU A 143 -17.39 -6.09 -11.33
N ILE A 144 -17.28 -4.82 -10.94
CA ILE A 144 -16.08 -4.29 -10.27
C ILE A 144 -15.93 -4.96 -8.89
N LEU A 145 -17.01 -5.04 -8.11
CA LEU A 145 -17.01 -5.70 -6.80
C LEU A 145 -16.72 -7.20 -6.90
N GLU A 146 -17.24 -7.89 -7.92
CA GLU A 146 -16.92 -9.30 -8.15
C GLU A 146 -15.46 -9.51 -8.54
N SER A 147 -14.86 -8.56 -9.27
CA SER A 147 -13.43 -8.57 -9.58
C SER A 147 -12.57 -8.27 -8.34
N TYR A 148 -13.02 -7.35 -7.48
CA TYR A 148 -12.42 -7.07 -6.18
C TYR A 148 -12.42 -8.32 -5.28
N LYS A 149 -13.57 -9.00 -5.13
CA LYS A 149 -13.69 -10.25 -4.36
C LYS A 149 -12.83 -11.41 -4.89
N LYS A 150 -12.39 -11.35 -6.15
CA LYS A 150 -11.46 -12.31 -6.76
C LYS A 150 -9.99 -11.88 -6.63
N ALA A 151 -9.71 -10.83 -5.85
CA ALA A 151 -8.40 -10.20 -5.70
C ALA A 151 -7.81 -9.69 -7.03
N LYS A 152 -8.66 -9.28 -7.98
CA LYS A 152 -8.21 -8.74 -9.30
C LYS A 152 -8.21 -7.23 -9.37
N VAL A 153 -8.93 -6.58 -8.46
CA VAL A 153 -9.01 -5.13 -8.30
C VAL A 153 -8.40 -4.77 -6.95
N MET A 154 -7.59 -3.71 -6.95
CA MET A 154 -7.11 -3.06 -5.74
C MET A 154 -7.79 -1.69 -5.64
N ALA A 155 -8.37 -1.34 -4.50
CA ALA A 155 -9.00 -0.04 -4.29
C ALA A 155 -8.90 0.38 -2.83
N VAL A 156 -9.07 1.68 -2.55
CA VAL A 156 -9.14 2.16 -1.16
C VAL A 156 -10.55 1.93 -0.59
N PRO A 157 -10.72 1.80 0.75
CA PRO A 157 -12.02 1.50 1.35
C PRO A 157 -13.17 2.42 0.90
N PRO A 158 -13.01 3.76 0.80
CA PRO A 158 -14.08 4.63 0.29
C PRO A 158 -14.62 4.24 -1.09
N ILE A 159 -13.75 3.78 -2.01
CA ILE A 159 -14.16 3.38 -3.36
C ILE A 159 -15.02 2.12 -3.30
N ILE A 160 -14.63 1.13 -2.49
CA ILE A 160 -15.42 -0.09 -2.29
C ILE A 160 -16.78 0.23 -1.67
N MET A 161 -16.82 1.09 -0.64
CA MET A 161 -18.06 1.49 0.03
C MET A 161 -19.02 2.23 -0.92
N ILE A 162 -18.51 3.10 -1.79
CA ILE A 162 -19.30 3.77 -2.83
C ILE A 162 -19.84 2.75 -3.84
N LEU A 163 -18.99 1.83 -4.32
CA LEU A 163 -19.42 0.79 -5.26
C LEU A 163 -20.49 -0.11 -4.64
N GLU A 164 -20.38 -0.50 -3.37
CA GLU A 164 -21.40 -1.26 -2.64
C GLU A 164 -22.72 -0.49 -2.54
N ALA A 165 -22.67 0.80 -2.21
CA ALA A 165 -23.86 1.64 -2.13
C ALA A 165 -24.56 1.81 -3.49
N LEU A 166 -23.78 2.00 -4.56
CA LEU A 166 -24.27 2.15 -5.93
C LEU A 166 -24.73 0.82 -6.56
N ASN A 167 -24.18 -0.31 -6.10
CA ASN A 167 -24.66 -1.63 -6.49
C ASN A 167 -26.07 -1.91 -5.94
N LEU A 168 -26.40 -1.37 -4.76
CA LEU A 168 -27.74 -1.48 -4.18
C LEU A 168 -28.72 -0.52 -4.85
N ASP A 169 -28.30 0.73 -5.09
CA ASP A 169 -29.10 1.74 -5.78
C ASP A 169 -28.19 2.73 -6.51
N ILE A 170 -28.13 2.61 -7.85
CA ILE A 170 -27.32 3.49 -8.71
C ILE A 170 -27.85 4.94 -8.74
N LYS A 171 -29.12 5.15 -8.34
CA LYS A 171 -29.78 6.46 -8.27
C LYS A 171 -29.87 6.99 -6.85
N ARG A 172 -29.13 6.38 -5.92
CA ARG A 172 -29.01 6.83 -4.53
C ARG A 172 -28.68 8.32 -4.47
N LYS A 173 -29.26 9.04 -3.50
CA LYS A 173 -28.99 10.47 -3.25
C LYS A 173 -28.61 10.80 -1.80
N ASP A 174 -28.74 9.84 -0.89
CA ASP A 174 -28.32 10.03 0.50
C ASP A 174 -26.80 9.96 0.65
N THR A 175 -26.30 10.72 1.62
CA THR A 175 -24.88 10.71 2.00
C THR A 175 -24.55 9.44 2.77
N ILE A 176 -23.40 8.84 2.47
CA ILE A 176 -22.84 7.69 3.18
C ILE A 176 -21.57 8.07 3.93
N GLU A 177 -21.35 7.45 5.08
CA GLU A 177 -20.14 7.61 5.88
C GLU A 177 -19.00 6.80 5.24
N LEU A 178 -18.02 7.47 4.65
CA LEU A 178 -16.88 6.84 3.93
C LEU A 178 -15.62 6.67 4.78
N SER A 179 -15.67 7.05 6.06
CA SER A 179 -14.53 6.92 6.96
C SER A 179 -14.36 5.48 7.46
N LEU A 180 -13.11 5.10 7.70
CA LEU A 180 -12.81 3.80 8.30
C LEU A 180 -13.42 3.72 9.71
N LYS A 181 -14.28 2.72 9.94
CA LYS A 181 -14.99 2.53 11.20
C LYS A 181 -14.15 1.73 12.20
N TYR A 182 -13.53 2.41 13.16
CA TYR A 182 -12.84 1.80 14.31
C TYR A 182 -12.69 2.83 15.43
N ASP A 183 -12.55 2.36 16.68
CA ASP A 183 -12.20 3.19 17.84
C ASP A 183 -10.67 3.26 17.99
N PRO A 184 -9.99 4.35 17.57
CA PRO A 184 -8.53 4.43 17.62
C PRO A 184 -7.95 4.38 19.04
N SER A 185 -8.79 4.55 20.08
CA SER A 185 -8.37 4.38 21.47
C SER A 185 -8.37 2.92 21.92
N LYS A 186 -9.00 2.02 21.16
CA LYS A 186 -9.20 0.60 21.55
C LYS A 186 -8.86 -0.40 20.46
N GLU A 187 -8.69 0.03 19.22
CA GLU A 187 -8.58 -0.85 18.06
C GLU A 187 -7.45 -0.40 17.13
N ILE A 188 -6.87 -1.38 16.44
CA ILE A 188 -5.92 -1.16 15.35
C ILE A 188 -6.70 -0.96 14.05
N PRO A 189 -6.34 0.06 13.24
CA PRO A 189 -6.96 0.22 11.93
C PRO A 189 -6.65 -0.99 11.05
N MET A 190 -7.67 -1.48 10.36
CA MET A 190 -7.57 -2.53 9.36
C MET A 190 -8.05 -2.00 8.02
N ILE A 191 -7.26 -2.22 6.97
CA ILE A 191 -7.66 -1.96 5.59
C ILE A 191 -7.55 -3.24 4.78
N GLU A 192 -8.42 -3.39 3.79
CA GLU A 192 -8.41 -4.50 2.85
C GLU A 192 -8.43 -3.89 1.45
N SER A 193 -7.27 -3.49 0.93
CA SER A 193 -7.22 -2.86 -0.39
C SER A 193 -7.34 -3.88 -1.52
N VAL A 194 -7.04 -5.15 -1.23
CA VAL A 194 -7.27 -6.32 -2.08
C VAL A 194 -8.04 -7.32 -1.22
N TYR A 195 -9.19 -7.77 -1.70
CA TYR A 195 -10.04 -8.69 -0.94
C TYR A 195 -9.27 -9.97 -0.54
N GLY A 196 -9.40 -10.38 0.73
CA GLY A 196 -8.68 -11.53 1.29
C GLY A 196 -7.26 -11.19 1.81
N VAL A 197 -6.83 -9.93 1.70
CA VAL A 197 -5.56 -9.42 2.26
C VAL A 197 -5.88 -8.36 3.31
N LYS A 198 -6.23 -8.81 4.52
CA LYS A 198 -6.55 -7.92 5.64
C LYS A 198 -5.26 -7.38 6.25
N GLN A 199 -5.04 -6.07 6.15
CA GLN A 199 -3.85 -5.38 6.61
C GLN A 199 -4.16 -4.58 7.88
N PHE A 200 -3.64 -5.03 9.01
CA PHE A 200 -3.62 -4.31 10.28
C PHE A 200 -2.35 -3.47 10.38
N ILE A 201 -2.46 -2.25 10.91
CA ILE A 201 -1.37 -1.28 10.90
C ILE A 201 -1.05 -0.77 12.32
N PRO A 202 -0.63 -1.64 13.25
CA PRO A 202 -0.29 -1.25 14.61
C PRO A 202 0.94 -0.34 14.62
N LEU A 203 1.03 0.53 15.63
CA LEU A 203 2.32 1.12 16.00
C LEU A 203 3.30 0.00 16.33
N SER A 204 4.57 0.16 15.93
CA SER A 204 5.63 -0.82 16.21
C SER A 204 6.92 -0.10 16.64
N ASN A 205 7.95 -0.86 17.04
CA ASN A 205 9.29 -0.31 17.27
C ASN A 205 10.17 -0.38 16.00
N THR A 206 9.58 -0.11 14.83
CA THR A 206 10.33 0.01 13.57
C THR A 206 11.22 1.26 13.53
N ILE A 207 12.12 1.32 12.54
CA ILE A 207 13.09 2.41 12.39
C ILE A 207 12.44 3.61 11.68
N PRO A 208 12.62 4.85 12.18
CA PRO A 208 12.15 6.05 11.51
C PRO A 208 12.62 6.14 10.03
N PRO A 209 11.81 6.71 9.13
CA PRO A 209 10.62 7.51 9.39
C PRO A 209 9.33 6.70 9.60
N ALA A 210 9.37 5.37 9.46
CA ALA A 210 8.22 4.54 9.79
C ALA A 210 8.01 4.50 11.32
N ASP A 211 6.75 4.41 11.74
CA ASP A 211 6.34 4.21 13.15
C ASP A 211 5.41 3.00 13.32
N ARG A 212 5.19 2.27 12.23
CA ARG A 212 4.25 1.15 12.10
C ARG A 212 4.83 0.05 11.24
N THR A 213 4.55 -1.19 11.63
CA THR A 213 4.80 -2.40 10.82
C THR A 213 3.44 -3.03 10.51
N ASN A 214 3.22 -3.33 9.23
CA ASN A 214 2.02 -4.00 8.76
C ASN A 214 2.00 -5.43 9.30
N SER A 215 0.88 -5.81 9.89
CA SER A 215 0.54 -7.19 10.17
C SER A 215 -0.61 -7.61 9.28
N PHE A 216 -0.59 -8.83 8.75
CA PHE A 216 -1.60 -9.31 7.81
C PHE A 216 -2.37 -10.48 8.39
N LEU A 217 -3.67 -10.56 8.14
CA LEU A 217 -4.43 -11.78 8.40
C LEU A 217 -4.81 -12.42 7.06
N ILE A 218 -4.17 -13.55 6.76
CA ILE A 218 -4.27 -14.23 5.48
C ILE A 218 -4.81 -15.63 5.67
N GLY A 219 -5.94 -15.92 5.03
CA GLY A 219 -6.42 -17.27 4.85
C GLY A 219 -7.95 -17.36 4.88
N ASP A 220 -8.45 -18.48 4.37
CA ASP A 220 -9.86 -18.83 4.43
C ASP A 220 -10.27 -19.16 5.89
N LYS A 221 -11.57 -19.17 6.14
CA LYS A 221 -12.14 -19.51 7.46
C LYS A 221 -11.57 -20.84 7.98
N GLY A 222 -11.13 -20.86 9.24
CA GLY A 222 -10.50 -22.00 9.89
C GLY A 222 -9.03 -22.27 9.51
N LYS A 223 -8.42 -21.42 8.67
CA LYS A 223 -7.02 -21.57 8.21
C LYS A 223 -6.25 -20.26 8.17
N ALA A 224 -6.69 -19.22 8.86
CA ALA A 224 -6.10 -17.89 8.75
C ALA A 224 -4.81 -17.76 9.56
N PHE A 225 -3.77 -17.18 8.97
CA PHE A 225 -2.49 -16.90 9.61
C PHE A 225 -2.33 -15.41 9.86
N LEU A 226 -1.91 -15.06 11.07
CA LEU A 226 -1.50 -13.71 11.42
C LEU A 226 0.00 -13.56 11.13
N ILE A 227 0.34 -12.62 10.26
CA ILE A 227 1.68 -12.38 9.75
C ILE A 227 2.31 -11.21 10.51
N ASP A 228 3.51 -11.37 11.04
CA ASP A 228 4.31 -10.34 11.72
C ASP A 228 3.57 -9.51 12.80
N PRO A 229 2.93 -10.11 13.82
CA PRO A 229 2.27 -9.34 14.87
C PRO A 229 3.26 -8.72 15.87
N SER A 230 3.63 -7.45 15.63
CA SER A 230 4.67 -6.72 16.36
C SER A 230 4.23 -5.33 16.92
N PRO A 231 3.14 -5.27 17.70
CA PRO A 231 2.73 -4.02 18.34
C PRO A 231 3.87 -3.41 19.18
N LYS A 232 3.87 -2.08 19.32
CA LYS A 232 4.96 -1.33 19.96
C LYS A 232 5.13 -1.63 21.45
N ASN A 233 4.02 -1.93 22.14
CA ASN A 233 3.94 -2.11 23.58
C ASN A 233 2.65 -2.87 23.95
N GLU A 234 2.48 -3.12 25.26
CA GLU A 234 1.29 -3.80 25.82
C GLU A 234 -0.04 -3.13 25.46
N GLU A 235 -0.11 -1.80 25.50
CA GLU A 235 -1.35 -1.07 25.16
C GLU A 235 -1.74 -1.31 23.69
N GLU A 236 -0.79 -1.21 22.77
CA GLU A 236 -1.04 -1.46 21.34
C GLU A 236 -1.34 -2.95 21.10
N LYS A 237 -0.77 -3.87 21.88
CA LYS A 237 -1.10 -5.30 21.85
C LYS A 237 -2.56 -5.55 22.24
N GLU A 238 -3.04 -4.94 23.32
CA GLU A 238 -4.43 -5.07 23.75
C GLU A 238 -5.40 -4.55 22.68
N LYS A 239 -5.08 -3.40 22.06
CA LYS A 239 -5.86 -2.89 20.92
C LYS A 239 -5.89 -3.88 19.77
N PHE A 240 -4.77 -4.51 19.47
CA PHE A 240 -4.67 -5.45 18.37
C PHE A 240 -5.44 -6.74 18.66
N LEU A 241 -5.32 -7.31 19.86
CA LEU A 241 -6.12 -8.45 20.30
C LEU A 241 -7.62 -8.16 20.17
N LYS A 242 -8.05 -6.96 20.61
CA LYS A 242 -9.45 -6.54 20.45
C LYS A 242 -9.89 -6.50 18.99
N SER A 243 -9.08 -5.94 18.10
CA SER A 243 -9.37 -5.91 16.66
C SER A 243 -9.43 -7.29 16.01
N LEU A 244 -8.82 -8.29 16.63
CA LEU A 244 -8.83 -9.69 16.18
C LEU A 244 -9.98 -10.52 16.77
N GLU A 245 -10.79 -10.02 17.70
CA GLU A 245 -11.90 -10.79 18.31
C GLU A 245 -12.93 -11.31 17.30
N SER A 246 -13.13 -10.59 16.19
CA SER A 246 -14.02 -10.98 15.10
C SER A 246 -13.36 -11.88 14.04
N HIS A 247 -12.12 -12.28 14.28
CA HIS A 247 -11.28 -13.01 13.35
C HIS A 247 -10.81 -14.34 13.95
N GLU A 248 -10.77 -15.36 13.12
CA GLU A 248 -10.11 -16.61 13.48
C GLU A 248 -8.61 -16.47 13.19
N VAL A 249 -7.77 -16.91 14.12
CA VAL A 249 -6.32 -17.02 13.93
C VAL A 249 -5.94 -18.47 14.22
N ASN A 250 -5.31 -19.12 13.24
CA ASN A 250 -4.97 -20.55 13.26
C ASN A 250 -3.45 -20.80 13.25
N GLY A 251 -2.66 -19.74 13.08
CA GLY A 251 -1.21 -19.77 13.16
C GLY A 251 -0.63 -18.38 13.09
N ILE A 252 0.59 -18.23 13.62
CA ILE A 252 1.40 -17.04 13.43
C ILE A 252 2.48 -17.35 12.40
N PHE A 253 2.79 -16.42 11.51
CA PHE A 253 3.92 -16.54 10.60
C PHE A 253 4.82 -15.32 10.70
N LEU A 254 6.13 -15.54 10.79
CA LEU A 254 7.14 -14.49 10.79
C LEU A 254 7.87 -14.47 9.46
N THR A 255 7.88 -13.31 8.81
CA THR A 255 8.62 -13.10 7.57
C THR A 255 10.12 -13.20 7.80
N HIS A 256 10.63 -12.60 8.88
CA HIS A 256 12.04 -12.63 9.24
C HIS A 256 12.30 -12.26 10.71
N HIS A 257 13.58 -12.15 11.10
CA HIS A 257 14.01 -12.06 12.51
C HIS A 257 14.10 -10.65 13.10
N HIS A 258 13.88 -9.59 12.32
CA HIS A 258 13.99 -8.23 12.85
C HIS A 258 12.90 -7.95 13.87
N LYS A 259 13.29 -7.25 14.93
CA LYS A 259 12.52 -7.05 16.14
C LYS A 259 11.09 -6.58 15.85
N ASP A 260 10.96 -5.58 14.98
CA ASP A 260 9.69 -4.96 14.60
C ASP A 260 8.77 -5.83 13.74
N HIS A 261 9.08 -7.12 13.57
CA HIS A 261 8.21 -8.12 12.93
C HIS A 261 7.72 -9.19 13.89
N HIS A 262 8.33 -9.33 15.07
CA HIS A 262 8.05 -10.47 15.94
C HIS A 262 7.84 -10.14 17.42
N GLU A 263 8.08 -8.90 17.89
CA GLU A 263 8.13 -8.56 19.33
C GLU A 263 7.11 -9.27 20.23
N PHE A 264 5.82 -9.24 19.88
CA PHE A 264 4.74 -9.88 20.65
C PHE A 264 4.19 -11.15 20.00
N ALA A 265 4.82 -11.66 18.94
CA ALA A 265 4.35 -12.87 18.26
C ALA A 265 4.19 -14.08 19.20
N PRO A 266 5.05 -14.30 20.22
CA PRO A 266 4.82 -15.32 21.24
C PRO A 266 3.52 -15.11 22.03
N ASP A 267 3.23 -13.89 22.46
CA ASP A 267 1.99 -13.55 23.16
C ASP A 267 0.75 -13.87 22.32
N PHE A 268 0.74 -13.52 21.04
CA PHE A 268 -0.37 -13.85 20.14
C PHE A 268 -0.48 -15.36 19.92
N ALA A 269 0.63 -16.07 19.72
CA ALA A 269 0.62 -17.52 19.57
C ALA A 269 0.05 -18.23 20.80
N LEU A 270 0.44 -17.79 22.00
CA LEU A 270 -0.07 -18.31 23.28
C LEU A 270 -1.53 -17.94 23.52
N HIS A 271 -1.93 -16.70 23.22
CA HIS A 271 -3.30 -16.21 23.38
C HIS A 271 -4.29 -17.02 22.54
N PHE A 272 -3.95 -17.29 21.28
CA PHE A 272 -4.79 -18.09 20.38
C PHE A 272 -4.56 -19.61 20.50
N GLY A 273 -3.50 -20.04 21.19
CA GLY A 273 -3.14 -21.46 21.30
C GLY A 273 -2.72 -22.09 19.96
N VAL A 274 -1.98 -21.34 19.13
CA VAL A 274 -1.65 -21.70 17.74
C VAL A 274 -0.14 -21.82 17.53
N PRO A 275 0.32 -22.59 16.51
CA PRO A 275 1.73 -22.69 16.19
C PRO A 275 2.28 -21.38 15.59
N LEU A 276 3.59 -21.20 15.74
CA LEU A 276 4.36 -20.14 15.09
C LEU A 276 5.22 -20.75 13.99
N LEU A 277 5.16 -20.18 12.79
CA LEU A 277 5.91 -20.61 11.62
C LEU A 277 6.96 -19.56 11.27
N CYS A 278 8.19 -19.99 11.00
CA CYS A 278 9.25 -19.11 10.50
C CYS A 278 10.34 -19.93 9.80
N SER A 279 11.27 -19.24 9.13
CA SER A 279 12.41 -19.92 8.53
C SER A 279 13.40 -20.43 9.59
N LYS A 280 14.24 -21.38 9.18
CA LYS A 280 15.29 -21.92 10.07
C LYS A 280 16.25 -20.84 10.56
N ASP A 281 16.66 -19.93 9.67
CA ASP A 281 17.58 -18.84 10.00
C ASP A 281 16.91 -17.84 10.95
N THR A 282 15.65 -17.47 10.68
CA THR A 282 14.85 -16.62 11.56
C THR A 282 14.73 -17.20 12.97
N PHE A 283 14.37 -18.48 13.09
CA PHE A 283 14.29 -19.17 14.37
C PHE A 283 15.62 -19.11 15.14
N GLN A 284 16.73 -19.43 14.45
CA GLN A 284 18.07 -19.45 15.06
C GLN A 284 18.52 -18.07 15.52
N ARG A 285 18.28 -17.02 14.73
CA ARG A 285 18.66 -15.64 15.07
C ARG A 285 17.86 -15.09 16.23
N ILE A 286 16.54 -15.31 16.25
CA ILE A 286 15.68 -14.91 17.37
C ILE A 286 16.16 -15.62 18.64
N LYS A 287 16.34 -16.95 18.59
CA LYS A 287 16.83 -17.74 19.73
C LYS A 287 18.21 -17.30 20.21
N LYS A 288 19.11 -16.89 19.31
CA LYS A 288 20.44 -16.38 19.66
C LYS A 288 20.38 -15.04 20.40
N ILE A 289 19.49 -14.13 20.00
CA ILE A 289 19.38 -12.78 20.56
C ILE A 289 18.53 -12.78 21.84
N TRP A 290 17.39 -13.47 21.82
CA TRP A 290 16.37 -13.44 22.86
C TRP A 290 16.39 -14.67 23.77
N GLY A 291 17.13 -15.72 23.42
CA GLY A 291 17.24 -16.94 24.21
C GLY A 291 16.09 -17.93 23.99
N ASP A 292 16.28 -19.16 24.50
CA ASP A 292 15.36 -20.28 24.32
C ASP A 292 13.96 -20.05 24.92
N HIS A 293 13.87 -19.17 25.91
CA HIS A 293 12.62 -18.85 26.58
C HIS A 293 11.66 -18.06 25.70
N TYR A 294 12.14 -17.44 24.62
CA TYR A 294 11.34 -16.65 23.70
C TYR A 294 10.17 -17.44 23.08
N PHE A 295 10.40 -18.72 22.77
CA PHE A 295 9.40 -19.62 22.17
C PHE A 295 8.76 -20.57 23.21
N ARG A 296 8.87 -20.27 24.51
CA ARG A 296 8.39 -21.18 25.56
C ARG A 296 6.87 -21.37 25.47
N GLY A 297 6.44 -22.62 25.41
CA GLY A 297 5.02 -22.97 25.36
C GLY A 297 4.39 -22.87 23.97
N ILE A 298 5.20 -22.61 22.94
CA ILE A 298 4.74 -22.44 21.56
C ILE A 298 5.30 -23.57 20.70
N GLU A 299 4.45 -24.21 19.90
CA GLU A 299 4.91 -25.09 18.84
C GLU A 299 5.50 -24.23 17.71
N VAL A 300 6.81 -24.36 17.47
CA VAL A 300 7.48 -23.69 16.35
C VAL A 300 7.66 -24.66 15.19
N LYS A 301 7.17 -24.28 14.02
CA LYS A 301 7.30 -25.03 12.76
C LYS A 301 8.26 -24.31 11.83
N ILE A 302 9.28 -25.04 11.39
CA ILE A 302 10.27 -24.52 10.44
C ILE A 302 9.73 -24.72 9.02
N VAL A 303 9.70 -23.64 8.25
CA VAL A 303 9.23 -23.60 6.86
C VAL A 303 10.28 -22.96 5.93
N GLY A 304 10.15 -23.15 4.62
CA GLY A 304 11.10 -22.67 3.62
C GLY A 304 10.48 -22.32 2.27
N ASP A 305 11.33 -22.13 1.26
CA ASP A 305 10.92 -21.81 -0.12
C ASP A 305 9.98 -22.89 -0.69
N GLY A 306 8.85 -22.46 -1.25
CA GLY A 306 7.87 -23.34 -1.90
C GLY A 306 6.90 -24.04 -0.97
N ASP A 307 7.07 -23.94 0.36
CA ASP A 307 6.13 -24.54 1.31
C ASP A 307 4.76 -23.86 1.23
N LEU A 308 3.70 -24.65 1.41
CA LEU A 308 2.32 -24.17 1.51
C LEU A 308 2.06 -23.64 2.92
N LEU A 309 1.70 -22.36 3.03
CA LEU A 309 1.28 -21.76 4.30
C LEU A 309 -0.20 -22.00 4.59
N THR A 310 -1.07 -21.62 3.64
CA THR A 310 -2.54 -21.69 3.81
C THR A 310 -3.26 -21.61 2.46
N TYR A 311 -4.58 -21.41 2.47
CA TYR A 311 -5.41 -21.09 1.31
C TYR A 311 -6.07 -19.73 1.51
N SER A 312 -6.11 -18.90 0.47
CA SER A 312 -6.84 -17.62 0.45
C SER A 312 -7.69 -17.56 -0.81
N LEU A 313 -8.99 -17.36 -0.64
CA LEU A 313 -9.98 -17.40 -1.72
C LEU A 313 -9.93 -18.74 -2.48
N GLY A 314 -9.73 -19.85 -1.75
CA GLY A 314 -9.59 -21.19 -2.32
C GLY A 314 -8.29 -21.45 -3.08
N LYS A 315 -7.33 -20.52 -3.08
CA LYS A 315 -6.02 -20.66 -3.74
C LYS A 315 -4.92 -20.91 -2.72
N GLU A 316 -4.00 -21.82 -3.03
CA GLU A 316 -2.78 -22.04 -2.25
C GLU A 316 -2.02 -20.72 -2.03
N VAL A 317 -1.51 -20.51 -0.82
CA VAL A 317 -0.60 -19.43 -0.46
C VAL A 317 0.74 -20.05 -0.14
N ASN A 318 1.72 -19.82 -1.00
CA ASN A 318 3.04 -20.43 -0.90
C ASN A 318 4.07 -19.42 -0.39
N LEU A 319 5.13 -19.94 0.23
CA LEU A 319 6.25 -19.17 0.73
C LEU A 319 7.35 -19.04 -0.32
N TYR A 320 8.04 -17.90 -0.32
CA TYR A 320 9.08 -17.55 -1.28
C TYR A 320 10.28 -16.99 -0.53
N HIS A 321 11.42 -17.65 -0.64
CA HIS A 321 12.67 -17.19 -0.08
C HIS A 321 13.20 -15.98 -0.86
N VAL A 322 13.38 -14.87 -0.15
CA VAL A 322 13.82 -13.58 -0.71
C VAL A 322 15.00 -13.02 0.10
N PRO A 323 16.12 -13.77 0.19
CA PRO A 323 17.23 -13.40 1.06
C PRO A 323 17.92 -12.12 0.60
N GLY A 324 18.64 -11.50 1.53
CA GLY A 324 19.64 -10.47 1.24
C GLY A 324 19.48 -9.22 2.09
N HIS A 325 18.25 -8.79 2.40
CA HIS A 325 18.04 -7.86 3.52
C HIS A 325 18.25 -8.61 4.84
N ASP A 326 17.54 -9.72 4.97
CA ASP A 326 17.78 -10.76 5.95
C ASP A 326 17.98 -12.11 5.24
N GLU A 327 18.83 -12.98 5.78
CA GLU A 327 19.10 -14.30 5.17
C GLU A 327 17.89 -15.24 5.31
N GLY A 328 17.13 -15.12 6.40
CA GLY A 328 15.96 -15.93 6.69
C GLY A 328 14.65 -15.44 6.09
N GLN A 329 14.66 -14.36 5.30
CA GLN A 329 13.43 -13.70 4.89
C GLN A 329 12.57 -14.54 3.93
N LEU A 330 11.34 -14.79 4.34
CA LEU A 330 10.30 -15.43 3.53
C LEU A 330 9.19 -14.42 3.21
N ALA A 331 8.90 -14.28 1.92
CA ALA A 331 7.71 -13.64 1.39
C ALA A 331 6.60 -14.68 1.18
N LEU A 332 5.36 -14.23 0.91
CA LEU A 332 4.24 -15.13 0.60
C LEU A 332 3.35 -14.57 -0.51
N GLY A 333 2.81 -15.45 -1.34
CA GLY A 333 1.90 -15.07 -2.43
C GLY A 333 0.91 -16.17 -2.74
N ASN A 334 -0.28 -15.79 -3.21
CA ASN A 334 -1.27 -16.78 -3.62
C ASN A 334 -0.95 -17.38 -4.99
N LYS A 335 -1.53 -18.55 -5.28
CA LYS A 335 -1.43 -19.22 -6.58
C LYS A 335 -1.95 -18.29 -7.69
N GLY A 336 -1.11 -18.04 -8.68
CA GLY A 336 -1.39 -17.08 -9.75
C GLY A 336 -0.94 -15.64 -9.45
N LEU A 337 -0.39 -15.40 -8.24
CA LEU A 337 0.26 -14.15 -7.82
C LEU A 337 -0.63 -12.91 -8.02
N ASP A 338 -1.89 -13.03 -7.61
CA ASP A 338 -2.79 -11.87 -7.56
C ASP A 338 -2.31 -10.86 -6.51
N TRP A 339 -1.70 -11.35 -5.43
CA TRP A 339 -1.02 -10.53 -4.46
C TRP A 339 0.24 -11.23 -3.94
N PHE A 340 1.18 -10.44 -3.43
CA PHE A 340 2.45 -10.91 -2.87
C PHE A 340 2.88 -10.02 -1.69
N ILE A 341 2.98 -10.59 -0.49
CA ILE A 341 3.53 -9.91 0.68
C ILE A 341 5.04 -10.05 0.62
N ALA A 342 5.72 -8.98 0.23
CA ALA A 342 7.16 -8.93 0.00
C ALA A 342 7.97 -8.74 1.30
N GLY A 343 7.30 -8.41 2.40
CA GLY A 343 7.95 -8.05 3.66
C GLY A 343 8.87 -6.85 3.47
N ASP A 344 10.07 -6.94 4.04
CA ASP A 344 11.13 -5.92 3.94
C ASP A 344 12.03 -6.06 2.70
N LEU A 345 11.62 -6.82 1.68
CA LEU A 345 12.31 -6.82 0.39
C LEU A 345 12.20 -5.44 -0.27
N ILE A 346 11.08 -4.76 -0.03
CA ILE A 346 10.82 -3.38 -0.43
C ILE A 346 10.13 -2.62 0.70
N GLN A 347 10.24 -1.29 0.67
CA GLN A 347 9.52 -0.41 1.59
C GLN A 347 8.68 0.59 0.79
N GLY A 348 7.50 0.95 1.31
CA GLY A 348 6.67 2.00 0.74
C GLY A 348 7.27 3.41 0.94
N VAL A 349 8.09 3.60 1.97
CA VAL A 349 8.78 4.85 2.30
C VAL A 349 10.24 4.55 2.59
N GLY A 350 11.16 5.30 1.97
CA GLY A 350 12.60 5.13 2.19
C GLY A 350 13.23 4.02 1.34
N THR A 351 14.40 3.53 1.76
CA THR A 351 15.14 2.45 1.11
C THR A 351 15.53 1.39 2.11
N VAL A 352 15.42 0.12 1.71
CA VAL A 352 15.79 -1.02 2.54
C VAL A 352 17.28 -0.96 2.88
N VAL A 353 17.62 -1.17 4.14
CA VAL A 353 19.02 -1.27 4.56
C VAL A 353 19.51 -2.69 4.30
N VAL A 354 20.57 -2.85 3.51
CA VAL A 354 21.19 -4.15 3.26
C VAL A 354 22.59 -4.13 3.84
N GLY A 355 22.84 -4.89 4.90
CA GLY A 355 24.17 -5.02 5.50
C GLY A 355 24.10 -5.69 6.87
N GLY A 356 25.21 -5.73 7.60
CA GLY A 356 25.31 -6.55 8.81
C GLY A 356 25.64 -8.02 8.49
N PRO A 357 25.71 -8.89 9.50
CA PRO A 357 26.00 -10.33 9.32
C PRO A 357 24.88 -11.11 8.61
N GLU A 358 23.68 -10.55 8.50
CA GLU A 358 22.51 -11.07 7.77
C GLU A 358 22.40 -10.58 6.33
N GLY A 359 22.94 -9.39 6.05
CA GLY A 359 22.70 -8.70 4.79
C GLY A 359 23.69 -9.10 3.69
N ASN A 360 23.20 -9.32 2.47
CA ASN A 360 24.01 -9.58 1.28
C ASN A 360 23.39 -8.89 0.05
N MET A 361 24.13 -7.95 -0.56
CA MET A 361 23.64 -7.17 -1.71
C MET A 361 23.40 -8.02 -2.97
N LYS A 362 24.23 -9.04 -3.24
CA LYS A 362 24.07 -9.91 -4.42
C LYS A 362 22.78 -10.71 -4.32
N LYS A 363 22.57 -11.36 -3.17
CA LYS A 363 21.32 -12.08 -2.86
C LYS A 363 20.12 -11.15 -2.90
N TYR A 364 20.21 -9.96 -2.31
CA TYR A 364 19.13 -8.98 -2.31
C TYR A 364 18.72 -8.58 -3.73
N MET A 365 19.69 -8.24 -4.58
CA MET A 365 19.43 -7.89 -5.98
C MET A 365 18.86 -9.08 -6.78
N ASN A 366 19.33 -10.30 -6.53
CA ASN A 366 18.76 -11.52 -7.12
C ASN A 366 17.33 -11.78 -6.65
N SER A 367 17.00 -11.50 -5.38
CA SER A 367 15.65 -11.59 -4.84
C SER A 367 14.71 -10.58 -5.49
N LEU A 368 15.16 -9.32 -5.68
CA LEU A 368 14.40 -8.32 -6.43
C LEU A 368 14.12 -8.79 -7.86
N ASP A 369 15.15 -9.25 -8.58
CA ASP A 369 15.04 -9.76 -9.95
C ASP A 369 14.12 -10.99 -10.04
N ARG A 370 14.19 -11.91 -9.07
CA ARG A 370 13.29 -13.06 -8.96
C ARG A 370 11.83 -12.61 -8.87
N VAL A 371 11.50 -11.67 -7.99
CA VAL A 371 10.12 -11.21 -7.80
C VAL A 371 9.63 -10.41 -9.01
N ILE A 372 10.48 -9.62 -9.67
CA ILE A 372 10.14 -8.94 -10.94
C ILE A 372 9.72 -9.99 -11.99
N LYS A 373 10.51 -11.06 -12.14
CA LYS A 373 10.20 -12.15 -13.08
C LYS A 373 8.94 -12.94 -12.71
N LEU A 374 8.63 -13.07 -11.42
CA LEU A 374 7.38 -13.68 -10.96
C LEU A 374 6.14 -12.85 -11.36
N GLY A 375 6.29 -11.53 -11.46
CA GLY A 375 5.25 -10.63 -11.95
C GLY A 375 3.96 -10.60 -11.12
N PRO A 376 4.01 -10.49 -9.77
CA PRO A 376 2.79 -10.36 -8.97
C PRO A 376 1.99 -9.11 -9.37
N ARG A 377 0.66 -9.26 -9.39
CA ARG A 377 -0.26 -8.17 -9.73
C ARG A 377 -0.26 -7.07 -8.68
N PHE A 378 -0.20 -7.45 -7.41
CA PHE A 378 -0.15 -6.53 -6.28
C PHE A 378 0.96 -6.94 -5.32
N ILE A 379 1.66 -5.96 -4.75
CA ILE A 379 2.73 -6.19 -3.77
C ILE A 379 2.45 -5.45 -2.47
N PHE A 380 2.74 -6.08 -1.35
CA PHE A 380 2.54 -5.53 0.00
C PHE A 380 3.87 -5.49 0.74
N PRO A 381 4.41 -4.30 1.06
CA PRO A 381 5.59 -4.17 1.92
C PRO A 381 5.20 -4.35 3.40
N SER A 382 6.19 -4.54 4.27
CA SER A 382 5.97 -4.48 5.72
C SER A 382 5.71 -3.07 6.24
N HIS A 383 6.02 -2.02 5.47
CA HIS A 383 5.77 -0.63 5.85
C HIS A 383 5.12 0.15 4.72
N GLY A 384 3.91 0.66 4.97
CA GLY A 384 3.12 1.46 4.03
C GLY A 384 1.94 0.71 3.41
N ILE A 385 1.40 1.24 2.30
CA ILE A 385 0.26 0.65 1.60
C ILE A 385 0.69 -0.42 0.60
N GLY A 386 -0.24 -1.30 0.19
CA GLY A 386 -0.05 -2.15 -0.99
C GLY A 386 0.10 -1.33 -2.27
N LEU A 387 0.79 -1.88 -3.27
CA LEU A 387 1.16 -1.24 -4.53
C LEU A 387 0.79 -2.14 -5.72
N GLY A 388 0.44 -1.55 -6.86
CA GLY A 388 0.25 -2.28 -8.11
C GLY A 388 1.54 -2.63 -8.82
N GLY A 389 1.59 -3.87 -9.33
CA GLY A 389 2.66 -4.41 -10.15
C GLY A 389 4.03 -4.46 -9.46
N THR A 390 5.06 -4.64 -10.28
CA THR A 390 6.48 -4.77 -9.86
C THR A 390 7.29 -3.49 -9.99
N PHE A 391 6.67 -2.39 -10.45
CA PHE A 391 7.38 -1.14 -10.77
C PHE A 391 8.29 -0.65 -9.63
N LYS A 392 7.80 -0.68 -8.39
CA LYS A 392 8.61 -0.26 -7.22
C LYS A 392 9.84 -1.15 -6.99
N ILE A 393 9.73 -2.44 -7.28
CA ILE A 393 10.82 -3.41 -7.16
C ILE A 393 11.85 -3.14 -8.27
N GLU A 394 11.40 -2.85 -9.49
CA GLU A 394 12.24 -2.48 -10.64
C GLU A 394 13.01 -1.18 -10.37
N GLU A 395 12.34 -0.15 -9.86
CA GLU A 395 12.99 1.10 -9.43
C GLU A 395 14.04 0.85 -8.35
N THR A 396 13.72 -0.01 -7.37
CA THR A 396 14.65 -0.36 -6.30
C THR A 396 15.89 -1.06 -6.86
N LEU A 397 15.70 -2.04 -7.75
CA LEU A 397 16.81 -2.76 -8.39
C LEU A 397 17.68 -1.82 -9.24
N LYS A 398 17.06 -0.96 -10.06
CA LYS A 398 17.75 0.07 -10.85
C LYS A 398 18.56 1.00 -9.95
N HIS A 399 17.99 1.42 -8.82
CA HIS A 399 18.68 2.26 -7.85
C HIS A 399 19.90 1.55 -7.24
N ARG A 400 19.83 0.24 -6.97
CA ARG A 400 21.00 -0.55 -6.50
C ARG A 400 22.12 -0.61 -7.53
N PHE A 401 21.80 -0.83 -8.81
CA PHE A 401 22.81 -0.78 -9.88
C PHE A 401 23.44 0.61 -10.04
N MET A 402 22.61 1.66 -10.01
CA MET A 402 23.11 3.04 -10.03
C MET A 402 24.07 3.31 -8.88
N ARG A 403 23.70 2.90 -7.66
CA ARG A 403 24.52 3.06 -6.45
C ARG A 403 25.83 2.27 -6.54
N GLU A 404 25.78 1.03 -7.02
CA GLU A 404 26.98 0.23 -7.23
C GLU A 404 27.95 0.89 -8.22
N ASN A 405 27.44 1.42 -9.34
CA ASN A 405 28.25 2.12 -10.33
C ASN A 405 28.89 3.41 -9.78
N GLN A 406 28.16 4.17 -8.95
CA GLN A 406 28.72 5.33 -8.25
C GLN A 406 29.89 4.91 -7.34
N ILE A 407 29.71 3.87 -6.54
CA ILE A 407 30.75 3.34 -5.64
C ILE A 407 31.98 2.89 -6.46
N LYS A 408 31.78 2.12 -7.53
CA LYS A 408 32.87 1.70 -8.44
C LYS A 408 33.62 2.90 -9.04
N GLY A 409 32.91 3.96 -9.42
CA GLY A 409 33.50 5.20 -9.93
C GLY A 409 34.42 5.85 -8.89
N PHE A 410 33.94 6.06 -7.67
CA PHE A 410 34.73 6.68 -6.61
C PHE A 410 35.92 5.82 -6.15
N LEU A 411 35.79 4.49 -6.16
CA LEU A 411 36.93 3.60 -5.87
C LEU A 411 38.05 3.76 -6.91
N LYS A 412 37.72 3.93 -8.20
CA LYS A 412 38.70 4.20 -9.26
C LYS A 412 39.40 5.54 -9.09
N GLU A 413 38.74 6.51 -8.48
CA GLU A 413 39.32 7.81 -8.11
C GLU A 413 40.15 7.76 -6.81
N GLY A 414 40.26 6.59 -6.17
CA GLY A 414 41.04 6.42 -4.94
C GLY A 414 40.35 6.93 -3.67
N LYS A 415 39.03 7.13 -3.70
CA LYS A 415 38.25 7.60 -2.55
C LYS A 415 38.14 6.52 -1.47
N SER A 416 38.26 6.93 -0.22
CA SER A 416 37.97 6.13 0.97
C SER A 416 36.46 5.89 1.14
N LYS A 417 36.07 4.94 1.99
CA LYS A 417 34.65 4.62 2.24
C LYS A 417 33.91 5.79 2.89
N GLU A 418 34.61 6.52 3.75
CA GLU A 418 34.12 7.70 4.46
C GLU A 418 33.87 8.85 3.47
N GLU A 419 34.78 9.06 2.51
CA GLU A 419 34.55 10.02 1.42
C GLU A 419 33.38 9.61 0.54
N ILE A 420 33.28 8.33 0.18
CA ILE A 420 32.15 7.78 -0.59
C ILE A 420 30.83 8.00 0.15
N LEU A 421 30.79 7.76 1.46
CA LEU A 421 29.60 8.02 2.29
C LEU A 421 29.16 9.48 2.18
N GLN A 422 30.09 10.42 2.34
CA GLN A 422 29.79 11.86 2.29
C GLN A 422 29.34 12.32 0.90
N LEU A 423 29.94 11.78 -0.18
CA LEU A 423 29.58 12.13 -1.56
C LEU A 423 28.22 11.58 -1.97
N ILE A 424 27.89 10.37 -1.51
CA ILE A 424 26.69 9.65 -1.94
C ILE A 424 25.47 9.99 -1.06
N TYR A 425 25.69 10.26 0.22
CA TYR A 425 24.65 10.49 1.21
C TYR A 425 24.78 11.87 1.86
N SER A 426 25.04 12.91 1.07
CA SER A 426 25.24 14.28 1.54
C SER A 426 24.02 14.86 2.28
N ASP A 427 22.82 14.43 1.89
CA ASP A 427 21.56 15.06 2.30
C ASP A 427 20.77 14.23 3.34
N ILE A 428 21.36 13.17 3.90
CA ILE A 428 20.69 12.34 4.91
C ILE A 428 21.00 12.81 6.32
N SER A 429 20.04 12.62 7.22
CA SER A 429 20.24 12.98 8.63
C SER A 429 21.42 12.21 9.25
N PRO A 430 22.23 12.83 10.13
CA PRO A 430 23.41 12.20 10.72
C PRO A 430 23.17 10.85 11.40
N HIS A 431 21.99 10.66 11.99
CA HIS A 431 21.63 9.39 12.66
C HIS A 431 21.44 8.22 11.68
N LEU A 432 21.24 8.48 10.39
CA LEU A 432 21.11 7.46 9.33
C LEU A 432 22.46 7.10 8.68
N LEU A 433 23.51 7.88 8.92
CA LEU A 433 24.84 7.63 8.35
C LEU A 433 25.40 6.22 8.67
N PRO A 434 25.22 5.65 9.88
CA PRO A 434 25.65 4.28 10.15
C PRO A 434 24.95 3.24 9.27
N LEU A 435 23.65 3.42 8.99
CA LEU A 435 22.87 2.53 8.12
C LEU A 435 23.26 2.69 6.64
N ALA A 436 23.55 3.92 6.21
CA ALA A 436 24.09 4.18 4.89
C ALA A 436 25.48 3.54 4.68
N MET A 437 26.35 3.57 5.69
CA MET A 437 27.65 2.91 5.64
C MET A 437 27.51 1.38 5.55
N LYS A 438 26.52 0.77 6.24
CA LYS A 438 26.21 -0.67 6.06
C LYS A 438 25.88 -1.02 4.61
N ASN A 439 25.10 -0.17 3.93
CA ASN A 439 24.79 -0.35 2.50
C ASN A 439 26.06 -0.28 1.63
N ILE A 440 26.95 0.69 1.89
CA ILE A 440 28.23 0.79 1.17
C ILE A 440 29.05 -0.49 1.37
N HIS A 441 29.19 -0.96 2.60
CA HIS A 441 29.91 -2.20 2.89
C HIS A 441 29.32 -3.41 2.15
N SER A 442 28.00 -3.52 2.08
CA SER A 442 27.33 -4.62 1.35
C SER A 442 27.56 -4.55 -0.16
N HIS A 443 27.52 -3.35 -0.75
CA HIS A 443 27.92 -3.16 -2.16
C HIS A 443 29.38 -3.53 -2.40
N LEU A 444 30.30 -3.09 -1.54
CA LEU A 444 31.73 -3.43 -1.67
C LEU A 444 31.98 -4.93 -1.59
N ALA A 445 31.28 -5.63 -0.70
CA ALA A 445 31.37 -7.09 -0.60
C ALA A 445 30.94 -7.78 -1.90
N LYS A 446 29.79 -7.37 -2.46
CA LYS A 446 29.32 -7.87 -3.76
C LYS A 446 30.31 -7.58 -4.89
N ILE A 447 30.83 -6.36 -4.99
CA ILE A 447 31.80 -5.98 -6.05
C ILE A 447 33.03 -6.89 -6.00
N LYS A 448 33.57 -7.12 -4.80
CA LYS A 448 34.73 -7.99 -4.61
C LYS A 448 34.43 -9.45 -4.98
N GLU A 449 33.22 -9.93 -4.68
CA GLU A 449 32.76 -11.27 -5.05
C GLU A 449 32.68 -11.41 -6.58
N ASP A 450 32.08 -10.45 -7.27
CA ASP A 450 31.93 -10.44 -8.74
C ASP A 450 33.29 -10.33 -9.48
N GLU A 451 34.32 -9.74 -8.87
CA GLU A 451 35.69 -9.68 -9.42
C GLU A 451 36.48 -10.98 -9.19
N SER A 452 35.98 -11.86 -8.31
CA SER A 452 36.62 -13.16 -7.99
C SER A 452 36.01 -14.35 -8.73
N GLU A 453 34.88 -14.15 -9.41
CA GLU A 453 34.24 -15.07 -10.36
C GLU A 453 34.74 -14.81 -11.79
#